data_AF-A0A9R1AUG5-F1
#
_entry.id   AF-A0A9R1AUG5-F1
#
_cell.length_a   1.000
_cell.length_b   1.000
_cell.length_c   1.000
_cell.angle_alpha   90.00
_cell.angle_beta   90.00
_cell.angle_gamma   90.00
#
_symmetry.space_group_name_H-M   'P 1'
#
loop_
_entity.id
_entity.type
_entity.pdbx_description
1 polymer ?
#
loop_
_entity_poly.entity_id
_entity_poly.type
_entity_poly.pdbx_seq_one_letter_code
_entity_poly.pdbx_strand_id
1 'polypeptide(L)'
;MRRLRLQQLAVVVAVLSVVRPAVCREQQNNGTAAVAGEERGSPRATAVIVFGDSIVDPGNNNNLHTQIKANHPPYGRDFDGHVATGRFSNGLVPSDLVAQKLHVKRLVAPWLNVDHTPEDLVTGVSFASGATGYDPLTPKIVSVITLEQQLEYFDEYRGKLVAIAGEEEAERIIDGAFFFVCAGSDDVANTYFTTPFRILEYDIPSYVDLLLAGVDKFLRSIIARGAKLIGFVGLPPIGCVPSQRTVGGGLHRRCEPKRNYAAQLYNSRVQVLINGLNAEPGFNTRVVYLGIYDIIQELAEGGERWGFTETTRGCCGTGLIEVTNLCDSRFMAVCQDVSKHVFFDSFHPTQRAYKIIVDNIWDNYGHLLQP
;
A
#
# COMPACT_ATOMS: atom_id res chain seq x y z
N MET A 1 -50.60 1.35 49.54
CA MET A 1 -51.44 2.58 49.55
C MET A 1 -50.78 3.58 48.60
N ARG A 2 -51.29 3.68 47.36
CA ARG A 2 -52.00 4.86 46.79
C ARG A 2 -51.14 6.14 46.82
N ARG A 3 -50.52 6.50 45.68
CA ARG A 3 -51.03 7.36 44.58
C ARG A 3 -51.06 8.85 44.96
N LEU A 4 -50.36 9.67 44.18
CA LEU A 4 -51.01 10.78 43.45
C LEU A 4 -50.17 11.19 42.22
N ARG A 5 -50.82 11.11 41.05
CA ARG A 5 -50.44 11.73 39.77
C ARG A 5 -51.19 13.05 39.65
N LEU A 6 -50.58 14.06 39.02
CA LEU A 6 -51.20 15.08 38.17
C LEU A 6 -50.08 15.54 37.22
N GLN A 7 -50.00 15.12 35.94
CA GLN A 7 -50.71 15.58 34.73
C GLN A 7 -50.46 17.05 34.33
N GLN A 8 -50.29 17.22 33.00
CA GLN A 8 -50.24 18.43 32.16
C GLN A 8 -48.82 19.01 31.94
N LEU A 9 -48.37 19.42 30.76
CA LEU A 9 -48.95 19.52 29.40
C LEU A 9 -47.78 19.61 28.41
N ALA A 10 -47.92 19.07 27.20
CA ALA A 10 -46.99 19.28 26.10
C ALA A 10 -47.14 20.70 25.53
N VAL A 11 -46.03 21.38 25.23
CA VAL A 11 -45.98 22.44 24.21
C VAL A 11 -44.63 22.38 23.50
N VAL A 12 -44.68 21.91 22.25
CA VAL A 12 -43.65 22.07 21.22
C VAL A 12 -43.80 23.48 20.66
N VAL A 13 -42.72 24.27 20.62
CA VAL A 13 -42.67 25.51 19.83
C VAL A 13 -41.62 25.33 18.74
N ALA A 14 -42.10 25.09 17.53
CA ALA A 14 -41.34 25.19 16.30
C ALA A 14 -41.29 26.67 15.87
N VAL A 15 -40.10 27.19 15.62
CA VAL A 15 -39.93 28.50 14.96
C VAL A 15 -39.71 28.24 13.47
N LEU A 16 -40.75 28.52 12.68
CA LEU A 16 -40.72 28.56 11.22
C LEU A 16 -40.12 29.88 10.77
N SER A 17 -38.91 29.85 10.19
CA SER A 17 -38.40 30.93 9.36
C SER A 17 -38.76 30.66 7.90
N VAL A 18 -39.56 31.57 7.35
CA VAL A 18 -40.07 31.59 5.97
C VAL A 18 -38.91 31.85 5.00
N VAL A 19 -38.58 30.86 4.17
CA VAL A 19 -37.81 31.06 2.94
C VAL A 19 -38.70 30.61 1.78
N ARG A 20 -38.99 31.53 0.86
CA ARG A 20 -39.78 31.30 -0.36
C ARG A 20 -39.10 30.25 -1.26
N PRO A 21 -39.83 29.34 -1.90
CA PRO A 21 -39.25 28.45 -2.89
C PRO A 21 -39.00 29.24 -4.19
N ALA A 22 -37.74 29.31 -4.61
CA ALA A 22 -37.40 29.68 -5.97
C ALA A 22 -37.79 28.51 -6.88
N VAL A 23 -38.77 28.75 -7.74
CA VAL A 23 -39.15 27.84 -8.83
C VAL A 23 -38.03 27.88 -9.87
N CYS A 24 -37.16 26.88 -9.88
CA CYS A 24 -36.28 26.61 -11.01
C CYS A 24 -37.02 25.71 -12.00
N ARG A 25 -37.33 26.27 -13.18
CA ARG A 25 -37.82 25.53 -14.35
C ARG A 25 -36.78 24.49 -14.75
N GLU A 26 -37.19 23.23 -14.86
CA GLU A 26 -36.47 22.22 -15.62
C GLU A 26 -36.38 22.65 -17.09
N GLN A 27 -35.16 22.96 -17.55
CA GLN A 27 -34.84 22.86 -18.96
C GLN A 27 -34.38 21.43 -19.22
N GLN A 28 -35.20 20.69 -19.97
CA GLN A 28 -34.79 19.45 -20.61
C GLN A 28 -33.64 19.76 -21.57
N ASN A 29 -32.41 19.51 -21.14
CA ASN A 29 -31.26 19.49 -22.02
C ASN A 29 -30.99 18.02 -22.37
N ASN A 30 -31.53 17.59 -23.51
CA ASN A 30 -31.12 16.36 -24.19
C ASN A 30 -29.69 16.56 -24.70
N GLY A 31 -28.73 16.34 -23.82
CA GLY A 31 -27.31 16.28 -24.14
C GLY A 31 -26.75 15.02 -23.53
N THR A 32 -26.77 13.92 -24.29
CA THR A 32 -25.97 12.73 -24.01
C THR A 32 -24.50 13.12 -24.07
N ALA A 33 -23.95 13.60 -22.96
CA ALA A 33 -22.52 13.59 -22.74
C ALA A 33 -22.12 12.13 -22.53
N ALA A 34 -21.75 11.48 -23.63
CA ALA A 34 -21.02 10.23 -23.57
C ALA A 34 -19.81 10.45 -22.67
N VAL A 35 -19.79 9.79 -21.51
CA VAL A 35 -18.56 9.60 -20.75
C VAL A 35 -17.62 8.91 -21.72
N ALA A 36 -16.61 9.63 -22.18
CA ALA A 36 -15.55 9.06 -22.99
C ALA A 36 -15.00 7.89 -22.20
N GLY A 37 -15.29 6.66 -22.63
CA GLY A 37 -14.61 5.50 -22.12
C GLY A 37 -13.13 5.73 -22.38
N GLU A 38 -12.31 5.73 -21.33
CA GLU A 38 -10.88 5.49 -21.51
C GLU A 38 -10.78 4.24 -22.37
N GLU A 39 -10.19 4.37 -23.58
CA GLU A 39 -9.77 3.22 -24.35
C GLU A 39 -8.81 2.43 -23.46
N ARG A 40 -9.32 1.41 -22.78
CA ARG A 40 -8.47 0.46 -22.07
C ARG A 40 -7.64 -0.23 -23.14
N GLY A 41 -6.36 0.14 -23.22
CA GLY A 41 -5.39 -0.62 -23.99
C GLY A 41 -5.48 -2.11 -23.62
N SER A 42 -5.09 -2.98 -24.54
CA SER A 42 -5.05 -4.42 -24.26
C SER A 42 -4.22 -4.70 -23.00
N PRO A 43 -4.68 -5.61 -22.11
CA PRO A 43 -3.91 -5.99 -20.92
C PRO A 43 -2.46 -6.36 -21.28
N ARG A 44 -1.51 -5.80 -20.54
CA ARG A 44 -0.07 -6.06 -20.70
C ARG A 44 0.44 -7.19 -19.81
N ALA A 45 -0.42 -7.75 -18.98
CA ALA A 45 -0.22 -8.96 -18.19
C ALA A 45 -1.58 -9.67 -18.09
N THR A 46 -1.60 -10.96 -17.81
CA THR A 46 -2.84 -11.72 -17.58
C THR A 46 -3.48 -11.36 -16.23
N ALA A 47 -2.64 -11.22 -15.20
CA ALA A 47 -3.04 -10.92 -13.83
C ALA A 47 -1.97 -10.08 -13.13
N VAL A 48 -2.36 -9.42 -12.05
CA VAL A 48 -1.42 -8.79 -11.11
C VAL A 48 -1.56 -9.48 -9.76
N ILE A 49 -0.47 -10.13 -9.34
CA ILE A 49 -0.39 -10.89 -8.11
C ILE A 49 0.54 -10.14 -7.16
N VAL A 50 0.05 -9.77 -5.98
CA VAL A 50 0.76 -8.83 -5.10
C VAL A 50 1.11 -9.48 -3.77
N PHE A 51 2.36 -9.29 -3.34
CA PHE A 51 2.88 -9.68 -2.03
C PHE A 51 3.56 -8.49 -1.38
N GLY A 52 3.49 -8.39 -0.05
CA GLY A 52 4.19 -7.30 0.61
C GLY A 52 3.57 -6.77 1.88
N ASP A 53 3.93 -5.53 2.19
CA ASP A 53 3.53 -4.75 3.35
C ASP A 53 2.39 -3.76 3.07
N SER A 54 2.23 -2.76 3.94
CA SER A 54 1.14 -1.77 3.90
C SER A 54 1.15 -0.90 2.65
N ILE A 55 2.29 -0.76 1.98
CA ILE A 55 2.43 0.01 0.75
C ILE A 55 1.57 -0.59 -0.37
N VAL A 56 1.28 -1.89 -0.32
CA VAL A 56 0.56 -2.60 -1.39
C VAL A 56 -0.66 -3.38 -0.89
N ASP A 57 -1.02 -3.22 0.39
CA ASP A 57 -2.18 -3.85 1.04
C ASP A 57 -3.50 -3.10 0.72
N PRO A 58 -4.46 -3.75 0.05
CA PRO A 58 -5.77 -3.16 -0.22
C PRO A 58 -6.79 -3.37 0.91
N GLY A 59 -6.47 -4.15 1.95
CA GLY A 59 -7.32 -4.37 3.12
C GLY A 59 -7.25 -5.75 3.79
N ASN A 60 -6.19 -6.53 3.61
CA ASN A 60 -6.04 -7.84 4.25
C ASN A 60 -5.99 -7.73 5.79
N ASN A 61 -5.49 -6.61 6.32
CA ASN A 61 -5.41 -6.38 7.77
C ASN A 61 -6.76 -6.13 8.47
N ASN A 62 -7.85 -5.89 7.73
CA ASN A 62 -9.10 -5.34 8.26
C ASN A 62 -9.70 -6.15 9.43
N ASN A 63 -9.68 -7.48 9.32
CA ASN A 63 -10.28 -8.38 10.32
C ASN A 63 -9.25 -9.12 11.17
N LEU A 64 -7.96 -8.79 11.06
CA LEU A 64 -6.95 -9.34 11.95
C LEU A 64 -7.09 -8.74 13.36
N HIS A 65 -6.69 -9.49 14.38
CA HIS A 65 -6.60 -9.00 15.76
C HIS A 65 -5.30 -8.20 15.97
N THR A 66 -5.17 -7.08 15.25
CA THR A 66 -4.00 -6.20 15.23
C THR A 66 -4.40 -4.73 15.38
N GLN A 67 -3.44 -3.89 15.78
CA GLN A 67 -3.56 -2.42 15.75
C GLN A 67 -3.16 -1.83 14.39
N ILE A 68 -2.64 -2.65 13.47
CA ILE A 68 -2.18 -2.21 12.15
C ILE A 68 -3.34 -2.25 11.17
N LYS A 69 -4.17 -1.20 11.18
CA LYS A 69 -5.35 -1.09 10.32
C LYS A 69 -5.49 0.30 9.71
N ALA A 70 -6.11 0.33 8.54
CA ALA A 70 -6.45 1.54 7.79
C ALA A 70 -7.89 1.48 7.22
N ASN A 71 -8.77 0.70 7.86
CA ASN A 71 -10.20 0.56 7.48
C ASN A 71 -11.11 1.51 8.27
N HIS A 72 -10.61 2.69 8.60
CA HIS A 72 -11.36 3.75 9.25
C HIS A 72 -10.93 5.12 8.70
N PRO A 73 -11.78 6.15 8.83
CA PRO A 73 -11.40 7.53 8.50
C PRO A 73 -10.15 7.97 9.28
N PRO A 74 -9.21 8.73 8.66
CA PRO A 74 -9.37 9.41 7.37
C PRO A 74 -8.87 8.64 6.15
N TYR A 75 -8.43 7.39 6.31
CA TYR A 75 -8.01 6.57 5.18
C TYR A 75 -9.15 6.41 4.16
N GLY A 76 -8.80 6.35 2.87
CA GLY A 76 -9.79 6.26 1.78
C GLY A 76 -10.60 7.55 1.55
N ARG A 77 -10.21 8.69 2.13
CA ARG A 77 -10.88 9.99 1.91
C ARG A 77 -10.98 10.39 0.42
N ASP A 78 -10.04 10.03 -0.42
CA ASP A 78 -10.05 10.33 -1.86
C ASP A 78 -10.51 9.13 -2.71
N PHE A 79 -10.94 8.05 -2.05
CA PHE A 79 -11.55 6.90 -2.70
C PHE A 79 -13.01 7.18 -3.07
N ASP A 80 -13.55 6.42 -4.03
CA ASP A 80 -14.95 6.53 -4.42
C ASP A 80 -15.86 6.31 -3.20
N GLY A 81 -16.76 7.26 -2.94
CA GLY A 81 -17.65 7.23 -1.77
C GLY A 81 -16.96 7.50 -0.43
N HIS A 82 -15.68 7.93 -0.42
CA HIS A 82 -14.90 8.25 0.78
C HIS A 82 -14.80 7.08 1.77
N VAL A 83 -14.67 5.85 1.24
CA VAL A 83 -14.68 4.62 2.03
C VAL A 83 -13.26 4.17 2.36
N ALA A 84 -13.01 3.93 3.64
CA ALA A 84 -11.76 3.33 4.13
C ALA A 84 -11.76 1.82 3.86
N THR A 85 -11.13 1.39 2.76
CA THR A 85 -11.09 -0.05 2.40
C THR A 85 -10.03 -0.85 3.16
N GLY A 86 -9.12 -0.19 3.89
CA GLY A 86 -7.92 -0.82 4.46
C GLY A 86 -6.62 -0.46 3.73
N ARG A 87 -6.70 0.35 2.67
CA ARG A 87 -5.53 0.96 2.00
C ARG A 87 -4.90 2.00 2.91
N PHE A 88 -3.59 1.88 3.15
CA PHE A 88 -2.83 2.80 4.01
C PHE A 88 -2.51 4.13 3.28
N SER A 89 -3.53 4.81 2.79
CA SER A 89 -3.41 6.13 2.14
C SER A 89 -4.75 6.87 2.15
N ASN A 90 -4.77 8.10 1.63
CA ASN A 90 -6.02 8.79 1.32
C ASN A 90 -6.80 8.10 0.20
N GLY A 91 -6.20 7.27 -0.65
CA GLY A 91 -6.93 6.57 -1.71
C GLY A 91 -6.17 5.37 -2.28
N LEU A 92 -5.95 5.35 -3.59
CA LEU A 92 -5.24 4.27 -4.29
C LEU A 92 -3.81 4.09 -3.78
N VAL A 93 -3.40 2.83 -3.69
CA VAL A 93 -2.04 2.42 -3.33
C VAL A 93 -1.30 1.85 -4.56
N PRO A 94 0.04 1.73 -4.52
CA PRO A 94 0.83 1.21 -5.64
C PRO A 94 0.33 -0.07 -6.30
N SER A 95 -0.26 -1.02 -5.57
CA SER A 95 -0.85 -2.22 -6.19
C SER A 95 -1.97 -1.91 -7.18
N ASP A 96 -2.84 -0.94 -6.88
CA ASP A 96 -3.88 -0.48 -7.79
C ASP A 96 -3.30 0.25 -9.01
N LEU A 97 -2.35 1.15 -8.74
CA LEU A 97 -1.76 2.01 -9.77
C LEU A 97 -0.96 1.17 -10.78
N VAL A 98 -0.25 0.15 -10.32
CA VAL A 98 0.46 -0.81 -11.18
C VAL A 98 -0.54 -1.63 -12.02
N ALA A 99 -1.62 -2.13 -11.41
CA ALA A 99 -2.65 -2.85 -12.15
C ALA A 99 -3.33 -2.00 -13.24
N GLN A 100 -3.51 -0.70 -12.98
CA GLN A 100 -4.01 0.26 -13.96
C GLN A 100 -2.99 0.51 -15.09
N LYS A 101 -1.71 0.68 -14.78
CA LYS A 101 -0.62 0.84 -15.77
C LYS A 101 -0.46 -0.36 -16.71
N LEU A 102 -0.76 -1.55 -16.20
CA LEU A 102 -0.78 -2.79 -16.96
C LEU A 102 -2.11 -3.04 -17.70
N HIS A 103 -3.10 -2.17 -17.54
CA HIS A 103 -4.46 -2.31 -18.10
C HIS A 103 -5.16 -3.62 -17.68
N VAL A 104 -4.86 -4.14 -16.48
CA VAL A 104 -5.44 -5.40 -15.98
C VAL A 104 -6.75 -5.12 -15.24
N LYS A 105 -6.73 -4.23 -14.25
CA LYS A 105 -7.90 -3.85 -13.46
C LYS A 105 -7.72 -2.50 -12.79
N ARG A 106 -8.83 -1.93 -12.33
CA ARG A 106 -8.84 -0.65 -11.62
C ARG A 106 -8.39 -0.78 -10.17
N LEU A 107 -8.88 -1.80 -9.47
CA LEU A 107 -8.66 -2.00 -8.04
C LEU A 107 -8.24 -3.43 -7.79
N VAL A 108 -7.16 -3.64 -7.03
CA VAL A 108 -6.75 -4.96 -6.60
C VAL A 108 -7.53 -5.33 -5.33
N ALA A 109 -8.14 -6.52 -5.33
CA ALA A 109 -8.87 -7.04 -4.18
C ALA A 109 -7.89 -7.64 -3.15
N PRO A 110 -8.15 -7.50 -1.83
CA PRO A 110 -7.45 -8.29 -0.83
C PRO A 110 -7.85 -9.76 -0.94
N TRP A 111 -6.95 -10.65 -0.54
CA TRP A 111 -7.25 -12.08 -0.44
C TRP A 111 -8.19 -12.37 0.73
N LEU A 112 -7.94 -11.81 1.91
CA LEU A 112 -8.74 -12.11 3.09
C LEU A 112 -10.02 -11.28 3.15
N ASN A 113 -11.07 -11.90 3.68
CA ASN A 113 -12.33 -11.26 4.03
C ASN A 113 -13.11 -10.66 2.84
N VAL A 114 -12.96 -11.27 1.66
CA VAL A 114 -13.69 -10.90 0.45
C VAL A 114 -14.24 -12.16 -0.21
N ASP A 115 -15.48 -12.08 -0.68
CA ASP A 115 -16.05 -13.06 -1.60
C ASP A 115 -15.55 -12.71 -3.01
N HIS A 116 -14.48 -13.39 -3.46
CA HIS A 116 -13.86 -13.11 -4.75
C HIS A 116 -14.80 -13.43 -5.90
N THR A 117 -14.97 -12.46 -6.81
CA THR A 117 -15.62 -12.73 -8.09
C THR A 117 -14.70 -13.58 -8.98
N PRO A 118 -15.24 -14.27 -10.00
CA PRO A 118 -14.39 -14.92 -11.00
C PRO A 118 -13.41 -13.96 -11.66
N GLU A 119 -13.83 -12.70 -11.91
CA GLU A 119 -12.96 -11.66 -12.45
C GLU A 119 -11.79 -11.37 -11.52
N ASP A 120 -12.03 -11.23 -10.21
CA ASP A 120 -10.96 -11.02 -9.22
C ASP A 120 -9.91 -12.12 -9.28
N LEU A 121 -10.36 -13.38 -9.36
CA LEU A 121 -9.48 -14.53 -9.41
C LEU A 121 -8.68 -14.59 -10.72
N VAL A 122 -9.30 -14.43 -11.89
CA VAL A 122 -8.57 -14.55 -13.18
C VAL A 122 -7.62 -13.39 -13.45
N THR A 123 -7.83 -12.22 -12.82
CA THR A 123 -6.99 -11.04 -13.01
C THR A 123 -6.10 -10.72 -11.80
N GLY A 124 -6.09 -11.58 -10.77
CA GLY A 124 -5.17 -11.53 -9.63
C GLY A 124 -5.62 -10.67 -8.45
N VAL A 125 -5.02 -10.94 -7.29
CA VAL A 125 -5.34 -10.37 -5.97
C VAL A 125 -4.08 -9.98 -5.20
N SER A 126 -4.24 -9.32 -4.06
CA SER A 126 -3.15 -9.01 -3.14
C SER A 126 -3.21 -9.84 -1.88
N PHE A 127 -2.07 -10.45 -1.54
CA PHE A 127 -1.82 -11.14 -0.27
C PHE A 127 -1.09 -10.27 0.75
N ALA A 128 -0.74 -9.04 0.37
CA ALA A 128 0.04 -8.13 1.19
C ALA A 128 -0.64 -7.81 2.53
N SER A 129 0.15 -7.57 3.57
CA SER A 129 -0.34 -7.29 4.91
C SER A 129 0.50 -6.21 5.57
N GLY A 130 -0.16 -5.13 6.00
CA GLY A 130 0.52 -4.03 6.69
C GLY A 130 1.40 -4.49 7.84
N ALA A 131 2.59 -3.89 7.95
CA ALA A 131 3.61 -4.16 8.96
C ALA A 131 4.32 -5.53 8.87
N THR A 132 4.28 -6.20 7.73
CA THR A 132 5.03 -7.45 7.50
C THR A 132 6.43 -7.19 6.96
N GLY A 133 7.30 -8.20 7.00
CA GLY A 133 8.68 -8.09 6.52
C GLY A 133 9.38 -9.43 6.41
N TYR A 134 10.64 -9.41 5.99
CA TYR A 134 11.51 -10.57 5.82
C TYR A 134 12.10 -11.07 7.13
N ASP A 135 12.21 -10.23 8.16
CA ASP A 135 12.55 -10.68 9.51
C ASP A 135 11.34 -11.40 10.12
N PRO A 136 11.44 -12.69 10.50
CA PRO A 136 10.31 -13.43 11.08
C PRO A 136 9.73 -12.82 12.36
N LEU A 137 10.50 -11.97 13.04
CA LEU A 137 10.05 -11.26 14.23
C LEU A 137 9.10 -10.10 13.88
N THR A 138 9.30 -9.42 12.74
CA THR A 138 8.55 -8.22 12.33
C THR A 138 7.03 -8.43 12.36
N PRO A 139 6.46 -9.39 11.59
CA PRO A 139 5.01 -9.59 11.60
C PRO A 139 4.50 -10.15 12.94
N LYS A 140 5.36 -10.85 13.70
CA LYS A 140 4.99 -11.46 14.99
C LYS A 140 4.75 -10.43 16.08
N ILE A 141 5.53 -9.35 16.13
CA ILE A 141 5.41 -8.30 17.16
C ILE A 141 4.02 -7.64 17.10
N VAL A 142 3.48 -7.47 15.90
CA VAL A 142 2.22 -6.75 15.66
C VAL A 142 1.06 -7.65 15.20
N SER A 143 1.24 -8.97 15.24
CA SER A 143 0.22 -9.98 14.93
C SER A 143 -0.43 -9.81 13.55
N VAL A 144 0.41 -9.69 12.51
CA VAL A 144 -0.01 -9.55 11.10
C VAL A 144 0.44 -10.76 10.27
N ILE A 145 0.04 -10.83 9.01
CA ILE A 145 0.28 -11.99 8.14
C ILE A 145 1.76 -12.00 7.74
N THR A 146 2.45 -13.13 7.96
CA THR A 146 3.85 -13.29 7.54
C THR A 146 3.97 -13.50 6.03
N LEU A 147 5.13 -13.24 5.44
CA LEU A 147 5.37 -13.53 4.01
C LEU A 147 5.18 -15.03 3.68
N GLU A 148 5.49 -15.95 4.61
CA GLU A 148 5.17 -17.38 4.45
C GLU A 148 3.66 -17.62 4.34
N GLN A 149 2.85 -16.99 5.20
CA GLN A 149 1.40 -17.12 5.12
C GLN A 149 0.84 -16.50 3.82
N GLN A 150 1.47 -15.44 3.30
CA GLN A 150 1.09 -14.91 1.98
C GLN A 150 1.33 -15.93 0.86
N LEU A 151 2.40 -16.74 0.93
CA LEU A 151 2.65 -17.84 -0.01
C LEU A 151 1.61 -18.97 0.13
N GLU A 152 1.20 -19.31 1.36
CA GLU A 152 0.14 -20.28 1.61
C GLU A 152 -1.18 -19.82 1.00
N TYR A 153 -1.52 -18.53 1.17
CA TYR A 153 -2.70 -17.93 0.54
C TYR A 153 -2.61 -17.90 -0.98
N PHE A 154 -1.42 -17.73 -1.55
CA PHE A 154 -1.24 -17.86 -2.99
C PHE A 154 -1.51 -19.30 -3.48
N ASP A 155 -1.09 -20.32 -2.72
CA ASP A 155 -1.38 -21.72 -3.06
C ASP A 155 -2.89 -22.00 -3.00
N GLU A 156 -3.60 -21.44 -2.01
CA GLU A 156 -5.07 -21.49 -1.95
C GLU A 156 -5.74 -20.77 -3.13
N TYR A 157 -5.25 -19.58 -3.48
CA TYR A 157 -5.70 -18.80 -4.64
C TYR A 157 -5.54 -19.61 -5.92
N ARG A 158 -4.40 -20.27 -6.13
CA ARG A 158 -4.18 -21.13 -7.30
C ARG A 158 -5.22 -22.25 -7.36
N GLY A 159 -5.52 -22.88 -6.23
CA GLY A 159 -6.58 -23.88 -6.14
C GLY A 159 -7.96 -23.35 -6.57
N LYS A 160 -8.32 -22.14 -6.12
CA LYS A 160 -9.57 -21.49 -6.56
C LYS A 160 -9.55 -21.12 -8.03
N LEU A 161 -8.42 -20.64 -8.55
CA LEU A 161 -8.25 -20.29 -9.95
C LEU A 161 -8.43 -21.52 -10.86
N VAL A 162 -7.78 -22.64 -10.52
CA VAL A 162 -7.95 -23.92 -11.22
C VAL A 162 -9.42 -24.37 -11.19
N ALA A 163 -10.12 -24.22 -10.06
CA ALA A 163 -11.52 -24.62 -9.94
C ALA A 163 -12.46 -23.84 -10.89
N ILE A 164 -12.13 -22.60 -11.25
CA ILE A 164 -12.98 -21.78 -12.13
C ILE A 164 -12.52 -21.76 -13.60
N ALA A 165 -11.21 -21.89 -13.86
CA ALA A 165 -10.63 -21.71 -15.18
C ALA A 165 -10.12 -23.04 -15.79
N GLY A 166 -9.88 -24.06 -14.96
CA GLY A 166 -9.14 -25.27 -15.34
C GLY A 166 -7.63 -25.12 -15.17
N GLU A 167 -6.92 -26.25 -15.12
CA GLU A 167 -5.46 -26.28 -14.85
C GLU A 167 -4.66 -25.53 -15.91
N GLU A 168 -4.88 -25.84 -17.20
CA GLU A 168 -4.13 -25.25 -18.32
C GLU A 168 -4.28 -23.72 -18.38
N GLU A 169 -5.50 -23.21 -18.19
CA GLU A 169 -5.76 -21.78 -18.19
C GLU A 169 -5.22 -21.10 -16.93
N ALA A 170 -5.30 -21.75 -15.77
CA ALA A 170 -4.70 -21.23 -14.54
C ALA A 170 -3.18 -21.12 -14.66
N GLU A 171 -2.52 -22.11 -15.26
CA GLU A 171 -1.09 -22.07 -15.57
C GLU A 171 -0.78 -20.92 -16.53
N ARG A 172 -1.54 -20.77 -17.62
CA ARG A 172 -1.37 -19.66 -18.58
C ARG A 172 -1.54 -18.29 -17.92
N ILE A 173 -2.51 -18.16 -17.00
CA ILE A 173 -2.72 -16.93 -16.24
C ILE A 173 -1.53 -16.66 -15.33
N ILE A 174 -1.04 -17.63 -14.57
CA ILE A 174 0.10 -17.43 -13.66
C ILE A 174 1.39 -17.14 -14.44
N ASP A 175 1.64 -17.84 -15.54
CA ASP A 175 2.82 -17.67 -16.40
C ASP A 175 2.88 -16.25 -16.99
N GLY A 176 1.74 -15.70 -17.42
CA GLY A 176 1.63 -14.34 -17.96
C GLY A 176 1.44 -13.24 -16.91
N ALA A 177 1.44 -13.57 -15.61
CA ALA A 177 1.12 -12.62 -14.55
C ALA A 177 2.33 -11.75 -14.16
N PHE A 178 2.03 -10.52 -13.72
CA PHE A 178 3.00 -9.66 -13.09
C PHE A 178 2.96 -9.85 -11.57
N PHE A 179 4.05 -10.35 -11.00
CA PHE A 179 4.22 -10.51 -9.57
C PHE A 179 4.85 -9.24 -8.97
N PHE A 180 4.12 -8.53 -8.13
CA PHE A 180 4.58 -7.29 -7.51
C PHE A 180 4.91 -7.51 -6.03
N VAL A 181 6.18 -7.34 -5.67
CA VAL A 181 6.70 -7.64 -4.32
C VAL A 181 7.24 -6.36 -3.68
N CYS A 182 6.67 -5.98 -2.53
CA CYS A 182 7.08 -4.79 -1.78
C CYS A 182 7.07 -5.06 -0.28
N ALA A 183 8.24 -5.34 0.30
CA ALA A 183 8.38 -5.59 1.73
C ALA A 183 9.78 -5.19 2.24
N GLY A 184 9.95 -5.20 3.56
CA GLY A 184 11.24 -5.01 4.23
C GLY A 184 11.44 -3.64 4.85
N SER A 185 10.57 -2.68 4.53
CA SER A 185 10.61 -1.34 5.11
C SER A 185 10.36 -1.39 6.62
N ASP A 186 9.42 -2.22 7.06
CA ASP A 186 9.10 -2.47 8.46
C ASP A 186 10.23 -3.14 9.24
N ASP A 187 10.99 -4.05 8.62
CA ASP A 187 12.14 -4.71 9.25
C ASP A 187 13.17 -3.66 9.69
N VAL A 188 13.51 -2.74 8.79
CA VAL A 188 14.49 -1.69 9.07
C VAL A 188 13.87 -0.62 9.98
N ALA A 189 12.73 -0.03 9.58
CA ALA A 189 12.17 1.12 10.26
C ALA A 189 11.71 0.79 11.69
N ASN A 190 11.00 -0.33 11.85
CA ASN A 190 10.32 -0.68 13.08
C ASN A 190 11.15 -1.68 13.89
N THR A 191 11.40 -2.87 13.33
CA THR A 191 12.01 -3.97 14.09
C THR A 191 13.47 -3.68 14.46
N TYR A 192 14.30 -3.18 13.55
CA TYR A 192 15.71 -2.91 13.83
C TYR A 192 15.94 -1.67 14.67
N PHE A 193 15.39 -0.52 14.25
CA PHE A 193 15.74 0.76 14.84
C PHE A 193 14.76 1.29 15.90
N THR A 194 13.49 0.90 15.86
CA THR A 194 12.47 1.45 16.78
C THR A 194 12.20 0.52 17.96
N THR A 195 12.32 -0.79 17.78
CA THR A 195 12.27 -1.76 18.89
C THR A 195 13.67 -2.09 19.40
N PRO A 196 13.83 -2.50 20.69
CA PRO A 196 15.12 -2.90 21.22
C PRO A 196 15.56 -4.31 20.81
N PHE A 197 14.75 -5.04 20.03
CA PHE A 197 14.92 -6.49 19.86
C PHE A 197 16.10 -6.88 18.97
N ARG A 198 16.37 -6.14 17.88
CA ARG A 198 17.41 -6.52 16.91
C ARG A 198 18.70 -5.72 17.01
N ILE A 199 18.64 -4.46 17.47
CA ILE A 199 19.83 -3.61 17.59
C ILE A 199 20.88 -4.14 18.59
N LEU A 200 20.46 -5.02 19.52
CA LEU A 200 21.36 -5.68 20.47
C LEU A 200 21.97 -6.97 19.93
N GLU A 201 21.39 -7.54 18.86
CA GLU A 201 21.79 -8.82 18.28
C GLU A 201 22.61 -8.65 17.00
N TYR A 202 22.33 -7.59 16.23
CA TYR A 202 22.89 -7.37 14.89
C TYR A 202 23.43 -5.95 14.74
N ASP A 203 24.60 -5.82 14.12
CA ASP A 203 24.97 -4.59 13.43
C ASP A 203 24.20 -4.46 12.10
N ILE A 204 24.24 -3.28 11.47
CA ILE A 204 23.46 -3.02 10.25
C ILE A 204 23.82 -4.02 9.13
N PRO A 205 25.12 -4.28 8.81
CA PRO A 205 25.46 -5.24 7.78
C PRO A 205 24.95 -6.66 8.05
N SER A 206 25.11 -7.20 9.26
CA SER A 206 24.64 -8.55 9.60
C SER A 206 23.11 -8.64 9.64
N TYR A 207 22.41 -7.55 10.01
CA TYR A 207 20.96 -7.49 9.90
C TYR A 207 20.51 -7.50 8.44
N VAL A 208 21.17 -6.74 7.57
CA VAL A 208 20.89 -6.79 6.13
C VAL A 208 21.09 -8.20 5.57
N ASP A 209 22.13 -8.93 6.01
CA ASP A 209 22.33 -10.33 5.59
C ASP A 209 21.19 -11.26 6.03
N LEU A 210 20.64 -11.07 7.23
CA LEU A 210 19.43 -11.77 7.67
C LEU A 210 18.24 -11.49 6.72
N LEU A 211 18.01 -10.22 6.36
CA LEU A 211 16.91 -9.86 5.47
C LEU A 211 17.11 -10.43 4.07
N LEU A 212 18.33 -10.42 3.53
CA LEU A 212 18.63 -10.98 2.21
C LEU A 212 18.40 -12.49 2.14
N ALA A 213 18.68 -13.23 3.22
CA ALA A 213 18.34 -14.65 3.30
C ALA A 213 16.81 -14.86 3.19
N GLY A 214 16.01 -13.98 3.81
CA GLY A 214 14.56 -13.96 3.66
C GLY A 214 14.11 -13.60 2.24
N VAL A 215 14.75 -12.61 1.62
CA VAL A 215 14.48 -12.20 0.22
C VAL A 215 14.77 -13.34 -0.76
N ASP A 216 15.94 -13.97 -0.70
CA ASP A 216 16.31 -15.08 -1.58
C ASP A 216 15.30 -16.24 -1.44
N LYS A 217 15.00 -16.64 -0.19
CA LYS A 217 14.02 -17.69 0.10
C LYS A 217 12.65 -17.35 -0.48
N PHE A 218 12.17 -16.12 -0.29
CA PHE A 218 10.87 -15.70 -0.79
C PHE A 218 10.81 -15.67 -2.32
N LEU A 219 11.80 -15.05 -2.98
CA LEU A 219 11.89 -14.99 -4.44
C LEU A 219 11.93 -16.39 -5.04
N ARG A 220 12.79 -17.28 -4.53
CA ARG A 220 12.83 -18.68 -5.00
C ARG A 220 11.49 -19.40 -4.80
N SER A 221 10.76 -19.09 -3.72
CA SER A 221 9.47 -19.71 -3.43
C SER A 221 8.35 -19.30 -4.39
N ILE A 222 8.28 -18.02 -4.80
CA ILE A 222 7.32 -17.57 -5.82
C ILE A 222 7.72 -18.02 -7.23
N ILE A 223 9.02 -18.14 -7.50
CA ILE A 223 9.54 -18.65 -8.78
C ILE A 223 9.21 -20.14 -8.94
N ALA A 224 9.41 -20.93 -7.89
CA ALA A 224 9.00 -22.33 -7.86
C ALA A 224 7.48 -22.53 -8.04
N ARG A 225 6.70 -21.46 -7.84
CA ARG A 225 5.23 -21.40 -8.01
C ARG A 225 4.79 -20.86 -9.37
N GLY A 226 5.73 -20.69 -10.31
CA GLY A 226 5.43 -20.35 -11.70
C GLY A 226 5.54 -18.87 -12.04
N ALA A 227 5.99 -18.01 -11.12
CA ALA A 227 6.21 -16.60 -11.44
C ALA A 227 7.27 -16.45 -12.53
N LYS A 228 6.95 -15.76 -13.63
CA LYS A 228 7.88 -15.49 -14.75
C LYS A 228 8.38 -14.06 -14.80
N LEU A 229 7.60 -13.12 -14.28
CA LEU A 229 7.92 -11.72 -14.24
C LEU A 229 7.66 -11.16 -12.85
N ILE A 230 8.72 -10.75 -12.16
CA ILE A 230 8.65 -10.22 -10.79
C ILE A 230 9.18 -8.80 -10.78
N GLY A 231 8.37 -7.85 -10.34
CA GLY A 231 8.82 -6.52 -9.94
C GLY A 231 9.11 -6.50 -8.44
N PHE A 232 10.39 -6.38 -8.07
CA PHE A 232 10.83 -6.34 -6.68
C PHE A 232 11.16 -4.91 -6.27
N VAL A 233 10.40 -4.34 -5.35
CA VAL A 233 10.53 -2.95 -4.91
C VAL A 233 11.66 -2.81 -3.88
N GLY A 234 12.60 -1.91 -4.14
CA GLY A 234 13.65 -1.55 -3.18
C GLY A 234 13.12 -0.72 -2.00
N LEU A 235 13.94 -0.56 -0.96
CA LEU A 235 13.58 0.26 0.19
C LEU A 235 13.65 1.76 -0.12
N PRO A 236 12.73 2.57 0.44
CA PRO A 236 12.80 4.02 0.37
C PRO A 236 13.90 4.58 1.29
N PRO A 237 14.19 5.89 1.25
CA PRO A 237 14.99 6.56 2.27
C PRO A 237 14.24 6.56 3.62
N ILE A 238 14.35 5.46 4.36
CA ILE A 238 13.60 5.20 5.60
C ILE A 238 13.74 6.36 6.61
N GLY A 239 14.94 6.93 6.75
CA GLY A 239 15.20 8.04 7.66
C GLY A 239 14.46 9.33 7.31
N CYS A 240 13.96 9.46 6.07
CA CYS A 240 13.21 10.63 5.58
C CYS A 240 11.70 10.52 5.77
N VAL A 241 11.17 9.38 6.20
CA VAL A 241 9.75 9.20 6.52
C VAL A 241 9.39 10.03 7.77
N PRO A 242 8.20 10.67 7.88
CA PRO A 242 7.91 11.62 8.95
C PRO A 242 8.12 11.08 10.38
N SER A 243 7.71 9.85 10.66
CA SER A 243 7.93 9.17 11.94
C SER A 243 9.42 9.03 12.26
N GLN A 244 10.22 8.63 11.27
CA GLN A 244 11.65 8.39 11.39
C GLN A 244 12.45 9.68 11.55
N ARG A 245 12.03 10.75 10.87
CA ARG A 245 12.49 12.12 11.13
C ARG A 245 12.22 12.54 12.58
N THR A 246 11.04 12.21 13.11
CA THR A 246 10.66 12.58 14.49
C THR A 246 11.48 11.81 15.53
N VAL A 247 11.66 10.50 15.37
CA VAL A 247 12.33 9.67 16.39
C VAL A 247 13.86 9.66 16.26
N GLY A 248 14.39 9.89 15.06
CA GLY A 248 15.83 9.78 14.78
C GLY A 248 16.50 11.04 14.25
N GLY A 249 15.75 12.00 13.70
CA GLY A 249 16.28 13.17 13.00
C GLY A 249 16.79 14.32 13.86
N GLY A 250 16.84 14.14 15.19
CA GLY A 250 17.20 15.18 16.16
C GLY A 250 16.19 16.34 16.22
N LEU A 251 16.58 17.45 16.87
CA LEU A 251 15.70 18.61 17.09
C LEU A 251 15.16 19.23 15.79
N HIS A 252 15.92 19.14 14.71
CA HIS A 252 15.54 19.65 13.39
C HIS A 252 14.76 18.63 12.54
N ARG A 253 14.51 17.44 13.09
CA ARG A 253 13.84 16.33 12.41
C ARG A 253 14.46 15.99 11.06
N ARG A 254 15.78 16.11 10.85
CA ARG A 254 16.39 15.82 9.53
C ARG A 254 16.20 14.35 9.15
N CYS A 255 16.43 14.00 7.88
CA CYS A 255 16.53 12.59 7.52
C CYS A 255 17.62 11.91 8.36
N GLU A 256 17.31 10.80 9.01
CA GLU A 256 18.27 10.13 9.89
C GLU A 256 19.28 9.30 9.08
N PRO A 257 20.59 9.59 9.17
CA PRO A 257 21.59 8.97 8.30
C PRO A 257 21.75 7.46 8.47
N LYS A 258 21.66 6.89 9.68
CA LYS A 258 21.88 5.45 9.90
C LYS A 258 20.76 4.60 9.28
N ARG A 259 19.51 5.05 9.38
CA ARG A 259 18.33 4.44 8.74
C ARG A 259 18.46 4.47 7.22
N ASN A 260 18.89 5.60 6.68
CA ASN A 260 19.15 5.73 5.24
C ASN A 260 20.31 4.84 4.78
N TYR A 261 21.38 4.75 5.55
CA TYR A 261 22.50 3.84 5.28
C TYR A 261 22.06 2.37 5.24
N ALA A 262 21.25 1.93 6.21
CA ALA A 262 20.71 0.56 6.21
C ALA A 262 19.87 0.26 4.95
N ALA A 263 19.00 1.19 4.54
CA ALA A 263 18.20 1.05 3.34
C ALA A 263 19.06 1.00 2.06
N GLN A 264 20.08 1.86 1.94
CA GLN A 264 21.00 1.85 0.79
C GLN A 264 21.86 0.59 0.74
N LEU A 265 22.32 0.10 1.91
CA LEU A 265 23.08 -1.14 2.00
C LEU A 265 22.21 -2.34 1.57
N TYR A 266 20.97 -2.41 2.07
CA TYR A 266 20.01 -3.43 1.64
C TYR A 266 19.76 -3.37 0.13
N ASN A 267 19.45 -2.19 -0.41
CA ASN A 267 19.17 -2.02 -1.84
C ASN A 267 20.34 -2.41 -2.73
N SER A 268 21.57 -2.08 -2.34
CA SER A 268 22.75 -2.46 -3.13
C SER A 268 22.97 -3.97 -3.13
N ARG A 269 22.78 -4.65 -1.99
CA ARG A 269 22.94 -6.10 -1.90
C ARG A 269 21.78 -6.89 -2.52
N VAL A 270 20.54 -6.40 -2.44
CA VAL A 270 19.39 -6.99 -3.15
C VAL A 270 19.61 -6.95 -4.66
N GLN A 271 20.14 -5.86 -5.21
CA GLN A 271 20.45 -5.80 -6.64
C GLN A 271 21.48 -6.86 -7.05
N VAL A 272 22.51 -7.09 -6.23
CA VAL A 272 23.48 -8.18 -6.46
C VAL A 272 22.80 -9.55 -6.43
N LEU A 273 21.94 -9.80 -5.45
CA LEU A 273 21.17 -11.04 -5.32
C LEU A 273 20.29 -11.27 -6.56
N ILE A 274 19.51 -10.26 -6.97
CA ILE A 274 18.63 -10.32 -8.14
C ILE A 274 19.42 -10.56 -9.42
N ASN A 275 20.55 -9.87 -9.60
CA ASN A 275 21.44 -10.10 -10.74
C ASN A 275 21.99 -11.52 -10.76
N GLY A 276 22.31 -12.08 -9.58
CA GLY A 276 22.69 -13.48 -9.42
C GLY A 276 21.59 -14.42 -9.89
N LEU A 277 20.36 -14.27 -9.37
CA LEU A 277 19.20 -15.07 -9.75
C LEU A 277 18.93 -15.04 -11.26
N ASN A 278 18.92 -13.85 -11.86
CA ASN A 278 18.67 -13.70 -13.31
C ASN A 278 19.79 -14.32 -14.18
N ALA A 279 20.99 -14.51 -13.64
CA ALA A 279 22.11 -15.13 -14.36
C ALA A 279 22.21 -16.65 -14.14
N GLU A 280 21.36 -17.24 -13.29
CA GLU A 280 21.39 -18.69 -13.04
C GLU A 280 21.01 -19.47 -14.32
N PRO A 281 21.80 -20.48 -14.74
CA PRO A 281 21.45 -21.29 -15.91
C PRO A 281 20.12 -22.02 -15.75
N GLY A 282 19.26 -21.93 -16.76
CA GLY A 282 17.92 -22.54 -16.73
C GLY A 282 16.87 -21.72 -15.98
N PHE A 283 17.22 -20.54 -15.48
CA PHE A 283 16.30 -19.63 -14.82
C PHE A 283 15.40 -18.93 -15.85
N ASN A 284 14.18 -19.43 -16.03
CA ASN A 284 13.20 -18.86 -16.94
C ASN A 284 12.29 -17.84 -16.23
N THR A 285 12.87 -16.98 -15.38
CA THR A 285 12.15 -15.91 -14.66
C THR A 285 12.95 -14.63 -14.74
N ARG A 286 12.29 -13.52 -15.05
CA ARG A 286 12.89 -12.18 -15.01
C ARG A 286 12.47 -11.48 -13.72
N VAL A 287 13.43 -11.27 -12.84
CA VAL A 287 13.27 -10.44 -11.64
C VAL A 287 13.81 -9.04 -11.92
N VAL A 288 12.95 -8.02 -11.87
CA VAL A 288 13.31 -6.62 -12.12
C VAL A 288 13.34 -5.88 -10.78
N TYR A 289 14.50 -5.36 -10.40
CA TYR A 289 14.62 -4.45 -9.27
C TYR A 289 13.99 -3.09 -9.62
N LEU A 290 13.04 -2.64 -8.81
CA LEU A 290 12.34 -1.37 -8.95
C LEU A 290 12.86 -0.39 -7.90
N GLY A 291 13.79 0.46 -8.32
CA GLY A 291 14.41 1.45 -7.45
C GLY A 291 13.47 2.62 -7.16
N ILE A 292 13.08 2.80 -5.91
CA ILE A 292 12.22 3.91 -5.45
C ILE A 292 12.93 4.91 -4.53
N TYR A 293 14.19 4.63 -4.16
CA TYR A 293 14.93 5.41 -3.17
C TYR A 293 15.05 6.88 -3.60
N ASP A 294 15.57 7.11 -4.81
CA ASP A 294 15.91 8.46 -5.27
C ASP A 294 14.66 9.33 -5.48
N ILE A 295 13.60 8.78 -6.09
CA ILE A 295 12.35 9.53 -6.30
C ILE A 295 11.68 9.90 -4.97
N ILE A 296 11.68 9.00 -3.98
CA ILE A 296 11.10 9.30 -2.66
C ILE A 296 11.99 10.30 -1.91
N GLN A 297 13.31 10.22 -2.07
CA GLN A 297 14.22 11.21 -1.50
C GLN A 297 13.96 12.60 -2.10
N GLU A 298 13.80 12.69 -3.43
CA GLU A 298 13.47 13.93 -4.12
C GLU A 298 12.13 14.49 -3.63
N LEU A 299 11.11 13.65 -3.45
CA LEU A 299 9.82 14.09 -2.90
C LEU A 299 9.96 14.61 -1.46
N ALA A 300 10.75 13.94 -0.62
CA ALA A 300 10.91 14.30 0.79
C ALA A 300 11.76 15.58 1.00
N GLU A 301 12.82 15.76 0.20
CA GLU A 301 13.78 16.85 0.38
C GLU A 301 13.62 18.01 -0.62
N GLY A 302 12.96 17.78 -1.76
CA GLY A 302 12.77 18.76 -2.87
C GLY A 302 11.35 18.75 -3.46
N GLY A 303 10.34 18.37 -2.66
CA GLY A 303 8.96 18.20 -3.10
C GLY A 303 8.30 19.46 -3.67
N GLU A 304 8.86 20.66 -3.45
CA GLU A 304 8.38 21.91 -4.04
C GLU A 304 8.42 21.89 -5.58
N ARG A 305 9.42 21.22 -6.16
CA ARG A 305 9.52 21.01 -7.61
C ARG A 305 8.34 20.21 -8.18
N TRP A 306 7.74 19.39 -7.32
CA TRP A 306 6.58 18.57 -7.61
C TRP A 306 5.29 19.23 -7.11
N GLY A 307 5.33 20.48 -6.64
CA GLY A 307 4.17 21.23 -6.16
C GLY A 307 3.64 20.78 -4.79
N PHE A 308 4.43 20.04 -4.01
CA PHE A 308 4.16 19.80 -2.59
C PHE A 308 4.66 20.97 -1.75
N THR A 309 3.92 21.33 -0.71
CA THR A 309 4.35 22.38 0.24
C THR A 309 4.67 21.81 1.62
N GLU A 310 4.27 20.56 1.91
CA GLU A 310 4.66 19.84 3.11
C GLU A 310 5.20 18.46 2.72
N THR A 311 6.46 18.22 3.03
CA THR A 311 7.21 17.01 2.66
C THR A 311 7.73 16.25 3.88
N THR A 312 7.54 16.80 5.08
CA THR A 312 8.20 16.36 6.32
C THR A 312 7.25 15.90 7.41
N ARG A 313 5.94 16.08 7.18
CA ARG A 313 4.85 15.70 8.07
C ARG A 313 3.78 14.96 7.27
N GLY A 314 3.11 14.03 7.93
CA GLY A 314 1.86 13.48 7.45
C GLY A 314 0.74 14.53 7.47
N CYS A 315 -0.25 14.39 6.60
CA CYS A 315 -1.48 15.17 6.64
C CYS A 315 -2.34 14.86 7.88
N CYS A 316 -2.18 13.67 8.47
CA CYS A 316 -2.99 13.20 9.59
C CYS A 316 -2.43 13.60 10.96
N GLY A 317 -3.28 14.13 11.83
CA GLY A 317 -2.92 14.55 13.19
C GLY A 317 -1.88 15.64 13.20
N THR A 318 -0.87 15.51 14.07
CA THR A 318 0.31 16.38 13.98
C THR A 318 1.19 16.01 12.78
N GLY A 319 1.03 14.83 12.18
CA GLY A 319 1.86 14.34 11.08
C GLY A 319 3.25 13.92 11.51
N LEU A 320 3.49 13.76 12.82
CA LEU A 320 4.81 13.47 13.38
C LEU A 320 5.00 11.99 13.65
N ILE A 321 4.00 11.31 14.19
CA ILE A 321 4.03 9.90 14.60
C ILE A 321 2.70 9.17 14.35
N GLU A 322 1.66 9.89 13.94
CA GLU A 322 0.32 9.35 13.76
C GLU A 322 0.31 8.43 12.55
N VAL A 323 -0.03 7.17 12.77
CA VAL A 323 -0.18 6.11 11.77
C VAL A 323 -1.20 5.12 12.32
N THR A 324 -1.90 4.41 11.45
CA THR A 324 -2.94 3.43 11.81
C THR A 324 -3.96 4.04 12.78
N ASN A 325 -4.20 3.45 13.95
CA ASN A 325 -5.15 3.90 14.95
C ASN A 325 -4.82 5.27 15.58
N LEU A 326 -3.56 5.73 15.49
CA LEU A 326 -3.20 7.09 15.90
C LEU A 326 -3.59 8.13 14.85
N CYS A 327 -3.74 7.70 13.59
CA CYS A 327 -4.28 8.50 12.51
C CYS A 327 -5.79 8.27 12.38
N ASP A 328 -6.56 8.85 13.29
CA ASP A 328 -8.01 8.68 13.32
C ASP A 328 -8.73 10.02 13.40
N SER A 329 -9.49 10.33 12.36
CA SER A 329 -10.20 11.62 12.24
C SER A 329 -11.34 11.81 13.25
N ARG A 330 -11.70 10.78 14.02
CA ARG A 330 -12.61 10.89 15.17
C ARG A 330 -11.97 11.62 16.34
N PHE A 331 -10.64 11.59 16.43
CA PHE A 331 -9.88 12.13 17.56
C PHE A 331 -8.88 13.22 17.13
N MET A 332 -8.39 13.15 15.89
CA MET A 332 -7.32 14.00 15.38
C MET A 332 -7.77 14.79 14.15
N ALA A 333 -7.21 15.99 13.96
CA ALA A 333 -7.46 16.77 12.75
C ALA A 333 -6.76 16.14 11.53
N VAL A 334 -7.28 16.42 10.35
CA VAL A 334 -6.64 16.11 9.06
C VAL A 334 -6.34 17.43 8.37
N CYS A 335 -5.22 17.51 7.66
CA CYS A 335 -4.85 18.71 6.91
C CYS A 335 -5.96 19.12 5.92
N GLN A 336 -6.02 20.42 5.61
CA GLN A 336 -7.07 20.97 4.74
C GLN A 336 -6.91 20.52 3.28
N ASP A 337 -5.67 20.46 2.78
CA ASP A 337 -5.35 20.09 1.42
C ASP A 337 -4.33 18.93 1.39
N VAL A 338 -4.86 17.72 1.24
CA VAL A 338 -4.08 16.47 1.13
C VAL A 338 -3.15 16.51 -0.08
N SER A 339 -3.54 17.19 -1.16
CA SER A 339 -2.75 17.23 -2.40
C SER A 339 -1.41 17.97 -2.24
N LYS A 340 -1.28 18.78 -1.19
CA LYS A 340 -0.05 19.52 -0.85
C LYS A 340 0.94 18.74 0.00
N HIS A 341 0.57 17.54 0.47
CA HIS A 341 1.39 16.70 1.31
C HIS A 341 1.97 15.52 0.53
N VAL A 342 3.26 15.23 0.75
CA VAL A 342 3.87 13.99 0.25
C VAL A 342 3.33 12.78 1.02
N PHE A 343 3.19 12.91 2.34
CA PHE A 343 2.78 11.83 3.24
C PHE A 343 1.35 12.04 3.74
N PHE A 344 0.55 10.96 3.70
CA PHE A 344 -0.81 10.98 4.22
C PHE A 344 -0.82 10.86 5.75
N ASP A 345 -0.11 9.88 6.28
CA ASP A 345 0.16 9.73 7.70
C ASP A 345 1.67 9.82 7.97
N SER A 346 2.16 9.42 9.15
CA SER A 346 3.57 9.54 9.48
C SER A 346 4.49 8.50 8.81
N PHE A 347 3.94 7.59 8.00
CA PHE A 347 4.66 6.56 7.25
C PHE A 347 4.37 6.58 5.75
N HIS A 348 3.09 6.60 5.38
CA HIS A 348 2.63 6.27 4.04
C HIS A 348 2.45 7.53 3.18
N PRO A 349 2.95 7.52 1.93
CA PRO A 349 2.65 8.56 0.95
C PRO A 349 1.16 8.77 0.67
N THR A 350 0.81 9.96 0.18
CA THR A 350 -0.52 10.23 -0.38
C THR A 350 -0.70 9.50 -1.71
N GLN A 351 -1.95 9.26 -2.15
CA GLN A 351 -2.24 8.73 -3.49
C GLN A 351 -1.53 9.54 -4.59
N ARG A 352 -1.46 10.87 -4.43
CA ARG A 352 -0.78 11.75 -5.38
C ARG A 352 0.72 11.45 -5.45
N ALA A 353 1.37 11.32 -4.31
CA ALA A 353 2.78 10.95 -4.23
C ALA A 353 3.02 9.53 -4.78
N TYR A 354 2.16 8.57 -4.44
CA TYR A 354 2.22 7.22 -5.02
C TYR A 354 2.09 7.20 -6.54
N LYS A 355 1.21 8.03 -7.12
CA LYS A 355 1.12 8.15 -8.57
C LYS A 355 2.44 8.63 -9.19
N ILE A 356 3.10 9.62 -8.59
CA ILE A 356 4.40 10.11 -9.06
C ILE A 356 5.47 9.00 -8.96
N ILE A 357 5.49 8.26 -7.85
CA ILE A 357 6.44 7.14 -7.63
C ILE A 357 6.21 6.03 -8.67
N VAL A 358 4.96 5.63 -8.90
CA VAL A 358 4.62 4.58 -9.88
C VAL A 358 4.86 5.05 -11.31
N ASP A 359 4.59 6.32 -11.63
CA ASP A 359 4.93 6.92 -12.92
C ASP A 359 6.46 6.85 -13.14
N ASN A 360 7.26 7.21 -12.13
CA ASN A 360 8.73 7.10 -12.19
C ASN A 360 9.22 5.64 -12.36
N ILE A 361 8.59 4.67 -11.70
CA ILE A 361 8.89 3.24 -11.93
C ILE A 361 8.65 2.88 -13.40
N TRP A 362 7.53 3.32 -13.98
CA TRP A 362 7.19 2.99 -15.36
C TRP A 362 8.14 3.64 -16.37
N ASP A 363 8.54 4.88 -16.12
CA ASP A 363 9.47 5.61 -16.99
C ASP A 363 10.86 4.96 -17.03
N ASN A 364 11.33 4.41 -15.89
CA ASN A 364 12.66 3.80 -15.79
C ASN A 364 12.68 2.31 -16.10
N TYR A 365 11.63 1.58 -15.74
CA TYR A 365 11.61 0.11 -15.76
C TYR A 365 10.49 -0.48 -16.63
N GLY A 366 9.51 0.31 -17.10
CA GLY A 366 8.32 -0.20 -17.78
C GLY A 366 8.61 -1.04 -19.03
N HIS A 367 9.75 -0.81 -19.71
CA HIS A 367 10.23 -1.61 -20.83
C HIS A 367 10.68 -3.03 -20.43
N LEU A 368 10.99 -3.25 -19.15
CA LEU A 368 11.34 -4.55 -18.56
C LEU A 368 10.14 -5.26 -17.92
N LEU A 369 9.01 -4.55 -17.73
CA LEU A 369 7.81 -5.05 -17.05
C LEU A 369 6.71 -5.52 -18.02
N GLN A 370 7.06 -5.77 -19.27
CA GLN A 370 6.16 -6.31 -20.29
C GLN A 370 6.63 -7.73 -20.64
N PRO A 371 5.75 -8.76 -20.58
CA PRO A 371 6.06 -10.15 -20.87
C PRO A 371 6.80 -10.36 -22.20
#